data_AF-A0A060C337-F1
#
_entry.id   AF-A0A060C337-F1
#
_cell.length_a   1.000
_cell.length_b   1.000
_cell.length_c   1.000
_cell.angle_alpha   90.00
_cell.angle_beta   90.00
_cell.angle_gamma   90.00
#
_symmetry.space_group_name_H-M   'P 1'
#
loop_
_entity.id
_entity.type
_entity.pdbx_description
1 polymer ?
#
loop_
_entity_poly.entity_id
_entity_poly.type
_entity_poly.pdbx_seq_one_letter_code
_entity_poly.pdbx_strand_id
1 'polypeptide(L)' 'MIGNDASTDETGAICRAWYDNYPQQITLLNREQNLGLIQNFLQSYAHCQGQYVAICEGDDYWTDKH' A
#
# COMPACT_ATOMS: atom_id res chain seq x y z
N MET A 1 -3.18 -4.30 1.67
CA MET A 1 -2.08 -3.51 2.29
C MET A 1 -1.61 -2.50 1.27
N ILE A 2 -1.52 -1.23 1.65
CA ILE A 2 -0.93 -0.15 0.84
C ILE A 2 0.12 0.53 1.71
N GLY A 3 1.36 0.60 1.23
CA GLY A 3 2.47 1.26 1.92
C GLY A 3 2.90 2.53 1.20
N ASN A 4 2.27 3.67 1.51
CA ASN A 4 2.67 4.96 0.96
C ASN A 4 3.89 5.51 1.74
N ASP A 5 4.97 5.83 1.04
CA ASP A 5 6.25 6.25 1.64
C ASP A 5 6.46 7.77 1.60
N ALA A 6 5.50 8.49 2.18
CA ALA A 6 5.49 9.95 2.23
C ALA A 6 5.56 10.63 0.85
N SER A 7 4.79 10.12 -0.13
CA SER A 7 4.63 10.80 -1.42
C SER A 7 4.20 12.26 -1.23
N THR A 8 4.79 13.14 -2.03
CA THR A 8 4.58 14.60 -1.98
C THR A 8 3.50 15.08 -2.95
N ASP A 9 2.94 14.17 -3.75
CA ASP A 9 1.82 14.41 -4.66
C ASP A 9 0.49 13.91 -4.06
N GLU A 10 -0.53 13.77 -4.90
CA GLU A 10 -1.87 13.35 -4.47
C GLU A 10 -1.97 11.86 -4.11
N THR A 11 -0.90 11.06 -4.26
CA THR A 11 -0.91 9.61 -3.98
C THR A 11 -1.44 9.31 -2.58
N GLY A 12 -0.95 10.03 -1.56
CA GLY A 12 -1.39 9.81 -0.18
C GLY A 12 -2.89 10.09 0.03
N ALA A 13 -3.43 11.12 -0.64
CA ALA A 13 -4.85 11.45 -0.59
C ALA A 13 -5.71 10.39 -1.29
N ILE A 14 -5.26 9.91 -2.45
CA ILE A 14 -5.92 8.83 -3.19
C ILE A 14 -5.94 7.54 -2.36
N CYS A 15 -4.79 7.13 -1.81
CA CYS A 15 -4.70 5.95 -0.93
C CYS A 15 -5.64 6.07 0.28
N ARG A 16 -5.73 7.26 0.88
CA ARG A 16 -6.64 7.53 2.00
C ARG A 16 -8.10 7.39 1.59
N ALA A 17 -8.50 7.95 0.45
CA ALA A 17 -9.86 7.84 -0.05
C ALA A 17 -10.27 6.37 -0.31
N TRP A 18 -9.36 5.54 -0.85
CA TRP A 18 -9.60 4.10 -1.00
C TRP A 18 -9.72 3.39 0.35
N TYR A 19 -8.85 3.70 1.30
CA TYR A 19 -8.95 3.17 2.66
C TYR A 19 -10.31 3.49 3.31
N ASP A 20 -10.75 4.76 3.23
CA ASP A 20 -12.00 5.20 3.85
C ASP A 20 -13.23 4.53 3.21
N ASN A 21 -13.18 4.22 1.91
CA ASN A 21 -14.26 3.50 1.20
C ASN A 21 -14.25 1.98 1.45
N TYR A 22 -13.09 1.37 1.73
CA TYR A 22 -12.94 -0.08 1.89
C TYR A 22 -12.13 -0.46 3.14
N PRO A 23 -12.49 0.02 4.34
CA PRO A 23 -11.64 -0.10 5.53
C PRO A 23 -11.49 -1.54 6.03
N GLN A 24 -12.36 -2.46 5.62
CA GLN A 24 -12.26 -3.88 5.94
C GLN A 24 -11.35 -4.67 4.98
N GLN A 25 -11.05 -4.10 3.81
CA GLN A 25 -10.26 -4.76 2.75
C GLN A 25 -8.87 -4.13 2.62
N ILE A 26 -8.76 -2.83 2.89
CA ILE A 26 -7.54 -2.06 2.73
C ILE A 26 -7.00 -1.69 4.11
N THR A 27 -5.77 -2.10 4.37
CA THR A 27 -4.92 -1.54 5.42
C THR A 27 -3.96 -0.56 4.78
N LEU A 28 -3.90 0.67 5.28
CA LEU A 28 -3.03 1.73 4.77
C LEU A 28 -1.97 2.10 5.81
N LEU A 29 -0.69 1.99 5.43
CA LEU A 29 0.42 2.62 6.11
C LEU A 29 0.80 3.89 5.35
N ASN A 30 0.23 5.02 5.79
CA ASN A 30 0.51 6.33 5.21
C ASN A 30 1.57 7.04 6.07
N ARG A 31 2.79 7.17 5.56
CA ARG A 31 3.93 7.66 6.34
C ARG A 31 4.07 9.17 6.24
N GLU A 32 4.53 9.77 7.35
CA GLU A 32 4.87 11.19 7.43
C GLU A 32 6.29 11.48 6.91
N GLN A 33 7.15 10.47 6.87
CA GLN A 33 8.56 10.58 6.44
C GLN A 33 8.89 9.47 5.45
N ASN A 34 9.73 9.80 4.46
CA ASN A 34 10.22 8.84 3.48
C ASN A 34 11.24 7.91 4.16
N LEU A 35 10.93 6.61 4.23
CA LEU A 35 11.80 5.58 4.81
C LEU A 35 12.68 4.90 3.75
N GLY A 36 12.36 5.12 2.47
CA GLY A 36 12.96 4.43 1.35
C GLY A 36 12.33 3.06 1.10
N LEU A 37 12.55 2.55 -0.11
CA LEU A 37 11.90 1.35 -0.65
C LEU A 37 11.96 0.14 0.29
N ILE A 38 13.15 -0.23 0.76
CA ILE A 38 13.36 -1.46 1.55
C ILE A 38 12.61 -1.39 2.88
N GLN A 39 12.74 -0.29 3.61
CA GLN A 39 12.12 -0.16 4.93
C GLN A 39 10.60 -0.02 4.81
N ASN A 40 10.11 0.71 3.80
CA ASN A 40 8.69 0.77 3.48
C ASN A 40 8.13 -0.63 3.19
N PHE A 41 8.81 -1.39 2.32
CA PHE A 41 8.40 -2.74 1.94
C PHE A 41 8.35 -3.70 3.14
N LEU A 42 9.45 -3.79 3.92
CA LEU A 42 9.53 -4.69 5.07
C LEU A 42 8.43 -4.42 6.10
N GLN A 43 8.20 -3.15 6.42
CA GLN A 43 7.14 -2.78 7.35
C GLN A 43 5.75 -3.07 6.80
N SER A 44 5.50 -2.81 5.51
CA SER A 44 4.21 -3.08 4.88
C SER A 44 3.93 -4.58 4.81
N TYR A 45 4.94 -5.38 4.43
CA TYR A 45 4.86 -6.83 4.38
C TYR A 45 4.58 -7.45 5.76
N ALA A 46 5.23 -6.94 6.81
CA ALA A 46 5.02 -7.41 8.18
C ALA A 46 3.59 -7.18 8.72
N HIS A 47 2.82 -6.27 8.10
CA HIS A 47 1.43 -6.00 8.47
C HIS A 47 0.42 -6.80 7.62
N CYS A 48 0.86 -7.60 6.66
CA CYS A 48 -0.01 -8.52 5.94
C CYS A 48 -0.46 -9.67 6.86
N GLN A 49 -1.74 -10.00 6.83
CA GLN A 49 -2.34 -11.04 7.70
C GLN A 49 -2.85 -12.26 6.93
N GLY A 50 -2.75 -12.25 5.60
CA GLY A 50 -3.22 -13.34 4.76
C GLY A 50 -2.31 -14.58 4.83
N GLN A 51 -2.89 -15.76 4.62
CA GLN A 51 -2.13 -17.01 4.44
C GLN A 51 -1.18 -16.93 3.22
N TYR A 52 -1.56 -16.14 2.23
CA TYR A 52 -0.78 -15.85 1.03
C TYR A 52 -0.68 -14.35 0.83
N VAL A 53 0.47 -13.90 0.31
CA VAL A 53 0.74 -12.50 -0.02
C VAL A 53 1.17 -12.42 -1.47
N ALA A 54 0.48 -11.59 -2.24
CA ALA A 54 0.87 -11.20 -3.60
C ALA A 54 1.31 -9.74 -3.56
N ILE A 55 2.45 -9.44 -4.20
CA ILE A 55 3.05 -8.10 -4.22
C ILE A 55 2.75 -7.47 -5.59
N CYS A 56 2.33 -6.20 -5.58
CA CYS A 56 2.14 -5.36 -6.77
C CYS A 56 2.87 -4.05 -6.51
N GLU A 57 3.80 -3.66 -7.38
CA GLU A 57 4.51 -2.39 -7.25
C GLU A 57 3.64 -1.22 -7.72
N GLY A 58 4.08 0.02 -7.43
CA GLY A 58 3.27 1.23 -7.67
C GLY A 58 3.06 1.55 -9.15
N ASP A 59 3.91 1.03 -10.02
CA ASP A 59 3.86 1.13 -11.48
C ASP A 59 3.31 -0.13 -12.17
N ASP A 60 2.95 -1.15 -11.39
CA ASP A 60 2.36 -2.40 -11.87
C ASP A 60 0.83 -2.40 -11.76
N TYR A 61 0.19 -3.28 -12.53
CA TYR A 61 -1.22 -3.60 -12.40
C TYR A 61 -1.50 -5.06 -12.75
N TRP A 62 -2.47 -5.65 -12.04
CA TRP A 62 -2.95 -6.99 -12.33
C TRP A 62 -3.77 -7.02 -13.62
N THR A 63 -3.52 -8.01 -14.47
CA THR A 63 -4.16 -8.13 -15.80
C THR A 63 -5.00 -9.39 -15.99
N ASP A 64 -5.15 -10.20 -14.93
CA ASP A 64 -5.88 -11.45 -15.02
C ASP A 64 -7.34 -11.21 -15.44
N LYS A 65 -7.78 -11.95 -16.45
CA LYS A 65 -9.12 -11.84 -17.04
C LYS A 65 -10.07 -12.95 -16.59
N HIS A 66 -9.56 -13.86 -15.75
CA HIS A 66 -10.25 -15.06 -15.31
C HIS A 66 -11.06 -14.81 -14.04
#